data_AF-A0A0S8C6N4-F1
#
_entry.id   AF-A0A0S8C6N4-F1
#
_cell.length_a   1.000
_cell.length_b   1.000
_cell.length_c   1.000
_cell.angle_alpha   90.00
_cell.angle_beta   90.00
_cell.angle_gamma   90.00
#
_symmetry.space_group_name_H-M   'P 1'
#
loop_
_entity.id
_entity.type
_entity.pdbx_description
1 polymer ?
#
loop_
_entity_poly.entity_id
_entity_poly.type
_entity_poly.pdbx_seq_one_letter_code
_entity_poly.pdbx_strand_id
1 'polypeptide(L)' 'MLARKPEEISVGEIVETLEGKLSVVDCVLEPELCYRATECPTRDIWVGMTGMLKQQLFSLSLGDILGKAAPVDGLL' A
#
# COMPACT_ATOMS: atom_id res chain seq x y z
N MET A 1 -20.53 5.08 15.43
CA MET A 1 -20.45 5.96 14.24
C MET A 1 -18.99 6.15 13.87
N LEU A 2 -18.68 6.40 12.60
CA LEU A 2 -17.31 6.71 12.17
C LEU A 2 -16.93 8.15 12.56
N ALA A 3 -15.64 8.40 12.78
CA ALA A 3 -15.11 9.72 13.15
C ALA A 3 -15.04 10.69 11.96
N ARG A 4 -15.03 10.18 10.73
CA ARG A 4 -15.02 10.92 9.46
C ARG A 4 -15.99 10.26 8.48
N LYS A 5 -16.31 10.94 7.37
CA LYS A 5 -17.13 10.32 6.32
C LYS A 5 -16.37 9.16 5.65
N PRO A 6 -17.05 8.10 5.18
CA PRO A 6 -16.38 6.98 4.50
C PRO A 6 -15.50 7.40 3.32
N GLU A 7 -15.89 8.43 2.57
CA GLU A 7 -15.16 8.94 1.41
C GLU A 7 -13.85 9.67 1.80
N GLU A 8 -13.68 10.02 3.08
CA GLU A 8 -12.51 10.71 3.62
C GLU A 8 -11.53 9.74 4.33
N ILE A 9 -11.84 8.45 4.36
CA ILE A 9 -11.02 7.42 5.01
C ILE A 9 -10.38 6.57 3.93
N SER A 10 -9.06 6.66 3.77
CA SER A 10 -8.36 5.89 2.76
C SER A 10 -8.24 4.41 3.15
N VAL A 11 -8.35 3.50 2.19
CA VAL A 11 -8.06 2.08 2.40
C VAL A 11 -6.61 1.88 2.79
N GLY A 12 -5.68 2.65 2.20
CA GLY A 12 -4.27 2.65 2.59
C GLY A 12 -4.05 3.03 4.06
N GLU A 13 -4.77 4.04 4.57
CA GLU A 13 -4.72 4.41 6.00
C GLU A 13 -5.21 3.26 6.89
N ILE A 14 -6.31 2.60 6.52
CA ILE A 14 -6.87 1.47 7.26
C ILE A 14 -5.86 0.33 7.33
N VAL A 15 -5.31 -0.06 6.17
CA VAL A 15 -4.34 -1.16 6.09
C VAL A 15 -3.08 -0.82 6.88
N GLU A 16 -2.52 0.39 6.73
CA GLU A 16 -1.32 0.76 7.49
C GLU A 16 -1.55 0.80 9.00
N THR A 17 -2.76 1.15 9.44
CA THR A 17 -3.11 1.19 10.86
C THR A 17 -3.17 -0.21 11.47
N LEU A 18 -3.62 -1.21 10.69
CA LEU A 18 -3.81 -2.58 11.18
C LEU A 18 -2.57 -3.45 11.01
N GLU A 19 -1.90 -3.34 9.86
CA GLU A 19 -0.80 -4.23 9.46
C GLU A 19 0.58 -3.58 9.59
N GLY A 20 0.63 -2.25 9.75
CA GLY A 20 1.87 -1.48 9.72
C GLY A 20 2.21 -0.93 8.34
N LYS A 21 3.40 -0.34 8.20
CA LYS A 21 3.77 0.39 6.99
C LYS A 21 3.76 -0.51 5.75
N LEU A 22 3.14 -0.03 4.68
CA LEU A 22 3.03 -0.80 3.44
C LEU A 22 4.40 -1.01 2.81
N SER A 23 4.76 -2.27 2.60
CA SER A 23 5.92 -2.70 1.85
C SER A 23 5.72 -4.12 1.34
N VAL A 24 6.21 -4.41 0.13
CA VAL A 24 6.19 -5.80 -0.38
C VAL A 24 7.27 -6.65 0.30
N VAL A 25 8.38 -6.02 0.68
CA VAL A 25 9.49 -6.64 1.43
C VAL A 25 10.09 -5.64 2.40
N ASP A 26 10.56 -6.11 3.55
CA ASP A 26 11.01 -5.23 4.65
C ASP A 26 12.19 -4.33 4.27
N CYS A 27 13.13 -4.84 3.46
CA CYS A 27 14.35 -4.12 3.08
C CYS A 27 14.13 -2.88 2.19
N VAL A 28 12.89 -2.64 1.74
CA VAL A 28 12.48 -1.38 1.10
C VAL A 28 12.32 -0.27 2.13
N LEU A 29 11.73 -0.56 3.30
CA LEU A 29 11.52 0.41 4.38
C LEU A 29 12.70 0.46 5.35
N GLU A 30 13.29 -0.69 5.65
CA GLU A 30 14.36 -0.88 6.62
C GLU A 30 15.55 -1.59 5.93
N PRO A 31 16.35 -0.86 5.12
CA PRO A 31 17.46 -1.44 4.37
C PRO A 31 18.46 -2.22 5.24
N GLU A 32 18.63 -1.82 6.49
CA GLU A 32 19.50 -2.43 7.50
C GLU A 32 19.11 -3.86 7.87
N LEU A 33 17.84 -4.26 7.66
CA LEU A 33 17.38 -5.63 7.91
C LEU A 33 17.89 -6.63 6.86
N CYS A 34 18.47 -6.14 5.76
CA CYS A 34 18.99 -6.98 4.69
C CYS A 34 20.43 -6.59 4.34
N TYR A 35 21.37 -7.50 4.62
CA TYR A 35 22.79 -7.30 4.30
C TYR A 35 23.07 -7.05 2.80
N ARG A 36 22.15 -7.44 1.93
CA ARG A 36 22.25 -7.24 0.47
C ARG A 36 21.61 -5.95 0.00
N ALA A 37 20.93 -5.18 0.85
CA ALA A 37 20.08 -4.07 0.40
C ALA A 37 20.80 -3.07 -0.52
N THR A 38 22.10 -2.82 -0.28
CA THR A 38 22.92 -1.89 -1.07
C THR A 38 23.39 -2.47 -2.42
N GLU A 39 23.39 -3.78 -2.60
CA GLU A 39 23.91 -4.48 -3.79
C GLU A 39 22.88 -5.41 -4.44
N CYS A 40 21.63 -5.41 -3.95
CA CYS A 40 20.58 -6.29 -4.42
C CYS A 40 20.00 -5.74 -5.72
N PRO A 41 20.25 -6.39 -6.89
CA PRO A 41 19.83 -5.86 -8.19
C PRO A 41 18.31 -5.85 -8.36
N THR A 42 17.57 -6.62 -7.55
CA THR A 42 16.11 -6.66 -7.58
C THR A 42 15.47 -5.66 -6.64
N ARG A 43 16.25 -4.93 -5.81
CA ARG A 43 15.68 -4.04 -4.79
C ARG A 43 14.85 -2.92 -5.41
N ASP A 44 15.29 -2.36 -6.53
CA ASP A 44 14.56 -1.30 -7.22
C ASP A 44 13.20 -1.80 -7.77
N ILE A 45 13.12 -3.08 -8.14
CA ILE A 45 11.85 -3.71 -8.52
C ILE A 45 10.90 -3.72 -7.32
N TRP A 46 11.39 -4.12 -6.14
CA TRP A 46 10.59 -4.13 -4.90
C TRP A 46 10.14 -2.73 -4.46
N VAL A 47 11.01 -1.72 -4.63
CA VAL A 47 10.67 -0.32 -4.38
C VAL A 47 9.54 0.11 -5.32
N GLY A 48 9.65 -0.19 -6.62
CA GLY A 48 8.61 0.11 -7.61
C GLY A 48 7.28 -0.57 -7.29
N MET A 49 7.30 -1.87 -6.99
CA MET A 49 6.10 -2.63 -6.60
C MET A 49 5.44 -2.07 -5.34
N THR A 50 6.23 -1.71 -4.33
CA THR A 50 5.73 -1.08 -3.10
C THR A 50 5.08 0.28 -3.40
N GLY A 51 5.65 1.06 -4.31
CA GLY A 51 5.07 2.32 -4.79
C GLY A 51 3.71 2.12 -5.45
N MET A 52 3.61 1.16 -6.38
CA MET A 52 2.34 0.84 -7.06
C MET A 52 1.26 0.37 -6.09
N LEU A 53 1.62 -0.50 -5.13
CA LEU A 53 0.70 -0.96 -4.09
C LEU A 53 0.18 0.20 -3.24
N LYS A 54 1.09 1.09 -2.78
CA LYS A 54 0.71 2.28 -2.01
C LYS A 54 -0.20 3.18 -2.82
N GLN A 55 0.15 3.48 -4.06
CA GLN A 55 -0.66 4.32 -4.93
C GLN A 55 -2.08 3.77 -5.08
N GLN A 56 -2.22 2.46 -5.28
CA GLN A 56 -3.52 1.83 -5.43
C GLN A 56 -4.34 1.82 -4.14
N LEU A 57 -3.73 1.49 -3.00
CA LEU A 57 -4.48 1.44 -1.73
C LEU A 57 -4.84 2.85 -1.25
N PHE A 58 -3.97 3.83 -1.44
CA PHE A 58 -4.25 5.21 -1.04
C PHE A 58 -5.22 5.95 -1.98
N SER A 59 -5.42 5.47 -3.22
CA SER A 59 -6.42 6.04 -4.12
C SER A 59 -7.86 5.63 -3.79
N LEU A 60 -8.04 4.57 -3.00
CA LEU A 60 -9.35 4.05 -2.60
C LEU A 60 -9.76 4.60 -1.24
N SER A 61 -11.04 4.89 -1.10
CA SER A 61 -11.70 5.25 0.15
C SER A 61 -12.57 4.10 0.69
N LEU A 62 -12.92 4.16 1.97
CA LEU A 62 -13.92 3.27 2.56
C LEU A 62 -15.28 3.42 1.87
N GLY A 63 -15.60 4.61 1.36
CA GLY A 63 -16.79 4.87 0.54
C GLY A 63 -16.83 4.00 -0.74
N ASP A 64 -15.71 3.85 -1.43
CA ASP A 64 -15.61 3.05 -2.67
C ASP A 64 -15.90 1.56 -2.41
N ILE A 65 -15.47 1.05 -1.25
CA ILE A 65 -15.78 -0.32 -0.80
C ILE A 65 -17.28 -0.49 -0.56
N LEU A 66 -17.92 0.47 0.13
CA LEU A 66 -19.36 0.44 0.40
C LEU A 66 -20.19 0.54 -0.89
N GLY A 67 -19.71 1.29 -1.87
CA GLY A 67 -20.28 1.40 -3.20
C GLY A 67 -20.09 0.18 -4.10
N LYS A 68 -19.36 -0.86 -3.64
CA LYS A 68 -18.92 -2.03 -4.43
C LYS A 68 -18.17 -1.67 -5.72
N ALA A 69 -17.58 -0.48 -5.77
CA ALA A 69 -16.80 0.00 -6.89
C ALA A 69 -15.32 -0.14 -6.59
N ALA A 70 -14.87 -1.32 -6.12
CA ALA A 70 -13.44 -1.59 -6.07
C ALA A 70 -12.96 -1.66 -7.53
N PRO A 71 -12.23 -0.66 -8.04
CA PRO A 71 -11.76 -0.66 -9.41
C PRO A 71 -10.64 -1.70 -9.47
N VAL A 72 -10.97 -2.90 -9.93
CA VAL A 72 -9.98 -3.89 -10.40
C VAL A 72 -9.80 -3.79 -11.92
N ASP A 73 -10.52 -2.86 -12.56
CA ASP A 73 -10.46 -2.61 -14.00
C ASP A 73 -9.01 -2.31 -14.41
N GLY A 74 -8.43 -3.18 -15.24
CA GLY A 74 -7.08 -3.03 -15.79
C GLY A 74 -5.96 -3.76 -15.03
N LEU A 75 -6.26 -4.56 -14.00
CA LEU A 75 -5.29 -5.46 -13.35
C LEU A 75 -5.49 -6.95 -13.70
N LEU A 76 -6.52 -7.29 -14.48
CA LEU A 76 -6.77 -8.61 -15.10
C LEU A 76 -7.21 -8.46 -16.55
#